data_AF-A0AA38LXZ8-F1
#
_entry.id   AF-A0AA38LXZ8-F1
#
_cell.length_a   1.000
_cell.length_b   1.000
_cell.length_c   1.000
_cell.angle_alpha   90.00
_cell.angle_beta   90.00
_cell.angle_gamma   90.00
#
_symmetry.space_group_name_H-M   'P 1'
#
loop_
_entity.id
_entity.type
_entity.pdbx_description
1 polymer ?
#
loop_
_entity_poly.entity_id
_entity_poly.type
_entity_poly.pdbx_seq_one_letter_code
_entity_poly.pdbx_strand_id
1 'polypeptide(L)'
;MPPVDTEAEQAAIRQEVEQHLLRLSQDLYEMEICAGDVGQGMEGAVPAYMAKINLSLKVLSDLSGRMTEGVPRQVVEKIDTYSNPHSYTKTTLTRATGENQYALGRMLGLESFRSQLQDALSADFPQIPLPDRRHTPLHALGHVNGMINGGQGEQTSEQVVGVNGNMKEAPAHPNGVSSSS
;
A
#
# COMPACT_ATOMS: atom_id res chain seq x y z
N MET A 1 23.63 7.16 17.38
CA MET A 1 24.51 7.09 16.18
C MET A 1 23.66 6.48 15.08
N PRO A 2 23.25 7.23 14.04
CA PRO A 2 22.34 6.68 13.04
C PRO A 2 23.13 5.82 12.05
N PRO A 3 22.59 4.69 11.56
CA PRO A 3 23.17 3.95 10.44
C PRO A 3 22.57 4.51 9.15
N VAL A 4 23.33 5.30 8.39
CA VAL A 4 22.80 5.96 7.17
C VAL A 4 23.33 5.35 5.87
N ASP A 5 24.32 4.45 5.93
CA ASP A 5 24.94 3.92 4.69
C ASP A 5 24.33 2.58 4.22
N THR A 6 23.69 1.80 5.09
CA THR A 6 23.20 0.45 4.75
C THR A 6 21.96 0.41 3.86
N GLU A 7 20.99 1.31 4.05
CA GLU A 7 19.72 1.22 3.32
C GLU A 7 19.86 1.69 1.86
N ALA A 8 20.61 2.77 1.64
CA ALA A 8 20.92 3.28 0.30
C ALA A 8 21.84 2.31 -0.48
N GLU A 9 22.81 1.70 0.21
CA GLU A 9 23.68 0.67 -0.39
C GLU A 9 22.89 -0.57 -0.79
N GLN A 10 22.02 -1.09 0.08
CA GLN A 10 21.15 -2.22 -0.26
C GLN A 10 20.19 -1.87 -1.39
N ALA A 11 19.68 -0.63 -1.47
CA ALA A 11 18.88 -0.18 -2.60
C ALA A 11 19.65 -0.20 -3.93
N ALA A 12 20.91 0.23 -3.93
CA ALA A 12 21.76 0.15 -5.11
C ALA A 12 22.02 -1.31 -5.53
N ILE A 13 22.31 -2.20 -4.57
CA ILE A 13 22.50 -3.64 -4.84
C ILE A 13 21.21 -4.25 -5.42
N ARG A 14 20.03 -3.93 -4.88
CA ARG A 14 18.75 -4.39 -5.44
C ARG A 14 18.57 -3.95 -6.89
N GLN A 15 18.87 -2.70 -7.19
CA GLN A 15 18.75 -2.17 -8.55
C GLN A 15 19.72 -2.87 -9.50
N GLU A 16 20.95 -3.17 -9.05
CA GLU A 16 21.93 -3.93 -9.82
C GLU A 16 21.44 -5.36 -10.10
N VAL A 17 20.93 -6.06 -9.08
CA VAL A 17 20.33 -7.40 -9.22
C VAL A 17 19.17 -7.39 -10.22
N GLU A 18 18.26 -6.42 -10.11
CA GLU A 18 17.12 -6.28 -11.02
C GLU A 18 17.55 -6.10 -12.48
N GLN A 19 18.55 -5.24 -12.73
CA GLN A 19 19.10 -5.05 -14.07
C GLN A 19 19.73 -6.34 -14.61
N HIS A 20 20.45 -7.09 -13.78
CA HIS A 20 21.06 -8.36 -14.19
C HIS A 20 20.01 -9.45 -14.47
N LEU A 21 18.94 -9.53 -13.67
CA LEU A 21 17.83 -10.45 -13.92
C LEU A 21 17.10 -10.13 -15.23
N LEU A 22 16.85 -8.85 -15.51
CA LEU A 22 16.22 -8.43 -16.76
C LEU A 22 17.08 -8.77 -17.98
N ARG A 23 18.39 -8.47 -17.92
CA ARG A 23 19.34 -8.86 -18.98
C ARG A 23 19.41 -10.37 -19.16
N LEU A 24 19.47 -11.14 -18.07
CA LEU A 24 19.48 -12.60 -18.11
C LEU A 24 18.22 -13.15 -18.79
N SER A 25 17.04 -12.59 -18.50
CA SER A 25 15.79 -13.01 -19.15
C SER A 25 15.81 -12.74 -20.66
N GLN A 26 16.40 -11.61 -21.08
CA GLN A 26 16.57 -11.28 -22.49
C GLN A 26 17.56 -12.23 -23.17
N ASP A 27 18.72 -12.49 -22.57
CA ASP A 27 19.72 -13.43 -23.10
C ASP A 27 19.14 -14.85 -23.24
N LEU A 28 18.30 -15.29 -22.30
CA LEU A 28 17.59 -16.57 -22.37
C LEU A 28 16.60 -16.62 -23.54
N TYR A 29 15.84 -15.54 -23.75
CA TYR A 29 14.89 -15.43 -24.86
C TYR A 29 15.60 -15.41 -26.22
N GLU A 30 16.70 -14.66 -26.35
CA GLU A 30 17.49 -14.62 -27.59
C GLU A 30 18.15 -15.97 -27.88
N MET A 31 18.62 -16.67 -26.85
CA MET A 31 19.14 -18.03 -27.00
C MET A 31 18.05 -19.00 -27.46
N GLU A 32 16.83 -18.91 -26.93
CA GLU A 32 15.69 -19.72 -27.36
C GLU A 32 15.41 -19.53 -28.86
N ILE A 33 15.35 -18.28 -29.33
CA ILE A 33 15.16 -17.97 -30.75
C ILE A 33 16.28 -18.58 -31.60
N CYS A 34 17.54 -18.38 -31.20
CA CYS A 34 18.69 -18.90 -31.95
C CYS A 34 18.75 -20.43 -31.97
N ALA A 35 18.31 -21.09 -30.88
CA ALA A 35 18.25 -22.54 -30.80
C ALA A 35 17.08 -23.11 -31.62
N GLY A 36 15.98 -22.35 -31.77
CA GLY A 36 14.80 -22.73 -32.55
C GLY A 36 14.98 -22.60 -34.06
N ASP A 37 15.76 -21.61 -34.53
CA ASP A 37 16.02 -21.36 -35.95
C ASP A 37 17.51 -21.06 -36.19
N VAL A 38 18.32 -22.13 -36.31
CA VAL A 38 19.75 -22.01 -36.60
C VAL A 38 19.96 -21.79 -38.10
N GLY A 39 20.02 -20.53 -38.52
CA GLY A 39 20.41 -20.15 -39.89
C GLY A 39 21.89 -20.46 -40.19
N GLN A 40 22.24 -20.53 -41.48
CA GLN A 40 23.65 -20.66 -41.91
C GLN A 40 24.49 -19.51 -41.34
N GLY A 41 25.63 -19.84 -40.69
CA GLY A 41 26.52 -18.87 -40.05
C GLY A 41 26.22 -18.57 -38.58
N MET A 42 25.16 -19.15 -38.00
CA MET A 42 24.76 -18.95 -36.60
C MET A 42 25.19 -20.10 -35.67
N GLU A 43 26.03 -21.02 -36.15
CA GLU A 43 26.50 -22.21 -35.41
C GLU A 43 27.19 -21.88 -34.08
N GLY A 44 27.79 -20.69 -33.98
CA GLY A 44 28.42 -20.17 -32.75
C GLY A 44 27.51 -19.34 -31.84
N ALA A 45 26.28 -19.04 -32.24
CA ALA A 45 25.40 -18.14 -31.51
C ALA A 45 24.94 -18.72 -30.18
N VAL A 46 24.49 -19.98 -30.17
CA VAL A 46 24.02 -20.66 -28.94
C VAL A 46 25.15 -20.79 -27.90
N PRO A 47 26.37 -21.27 -28.24
CA PRO A 47 27.49 -21.27 -27.31
C PRO A 47 27.84 -19.88 -26.76
N ALA A 48 27.74 -18.82 -27.58
CA ALA A 48 28.00 -17.46 -27.15
C ALA A 48 26.96 -16.98 -26.11
N TYR A 49 25.67 -17.26 -26.31
CA TYR A 49 24.63 -16.93 -25.33
C TYR A 49 24.76 -17.76 -24.04
N MET A 50 25.09 -19.06 -24.13
CA MET A 50 25.38 -19.87 -22.94
C MET A 50 26.51 -19.27 -22.10
N ALA A 51 27.58 -18.76 -22.74
CA ALA A 51 28.68 -18.12 -22.03
C ALA A 51 28.22 -16.82 -21.33
N LYS A 52 27.39 -16.00 -21.99
CA LYS A 52 26.80 -14.78 -21.39
C LYS A 52 25.90 -15.11 -20.19
N ILE A 53 25.02 -16.09 -20.33
CA ILE A 53 24.13 -16.55 -19.27
C ILE A 53 24.93 -17.03 -18.05
N ASN A 54 25.96 -17.85 -18.27
CA ASN A 54 26.82 -18.34 -17.19
C ASN A 54 27.52 -17.18 -16.45
N LEU A 55 28.05 -16.21 -17.21
CA LEU A 55 28.63 -15.00 -16.61
C LEU A 55 27.60 -14.22 -15.78
N SER A 56 26.38 -14.05 -16.29
CA SER A 56 25.31 -13.35 -15.59
C SER A 56 24.90 -14.07 -14.30
N LEU A 57 24.78 -15.41 -14.33
CA LEU A 57 24.50 -16.21 -13.13
C LEU A 57 25.62 -16.12 -12.09
N LYS A 58 26.89 -16.06 -12.52
CA LYS A 58 28.02 -15.86 -11.61
C LYS A 58 27.94 -14.48 -10.93
N VAL A 59 27.67 -13.43 -11.68
CA VAL A 59 27.49 -12.08 -11.13
C VAL A 59 26.31 -12.04 -10.14
N LEU A 60 25.18 -12.65 -10.48
CA LEU A 60 24.03 -12.76 -9.58
C LEU A 60 24.36 -13.52 -8.29
N SER A 61 25.16 -14.59 -8.37
CA SER A 61 25.65 -15.31 -7.19
C SER A 61 26.50 -14.42 -6.29
N ASP A 62 27.42 -13.65 -6.86
CA ASP A 62 28.27 -12.72 -6.10
C ASP A 62 27.44 -11.59 -5.45
N LEU A 63 26.45 -11.05 -6.17
CA LEU A 63 25.53 -10.04 -5.66
C LEU A 63 24.63 -10.59 -4.54
N SER A 64 24.19 -11.85 -4.64
CA SER A 64 23.36 -12.49 -3.61
C SER A 64 24.05 -12.55 -2.25
N GLY A 65 25.38 -12.74 -2.22
CA GLY A 65 26.16 -12.74 -0.98
C GLY A 65 26.31 -11.37 -0.32
N ARG A 66 25.99 -10.28 -1.04
CA ARG A 66 26.04 -8.90 -0.55
C ARG A 66 24.67 -8.40 -0.07
N MET A 67 23.59 -9.12 -0.37
CA MET A 67 22.25 -8.79 0.11
C MET A 67 22.08 -9.23 1.56
N THR A 68 21.60 -8.31 2.40
CA THR A 68 21.32 -8.59 3.82
C THR A 68 19.83 -8.75 4.12
N GLU A 69 18.98 -8.43 3.16
CA GLU A 69 17.53 -8.45 3.33
C GLU A 69 16.97 -9.87 3.21
N GLY A 70 16.25 -10.30 4.24
CA GLY A 70 15.55 -11.58 4.24
C GLY A 70 14.17 -11.46 3.61
N VAL A 71 13.80 -12.43 2.78
CA VAL A 71 12.44 -12.57 2.25
C VAL A 71 11.66 -13.58 3.10
N PRO A 72 10.47 -13.23 3.62
CA PRO A 72 9.65 -14.19 4.36
C PRO A 72 9.28 -15.40 3.49
N ARG A 73 9.34 -16.60 4.06
CA ARG A 73 9.04 -17.86 3.35
C ARG A 73 7.65 -17.85 2.68
N GLN A 74 6.66 -17.24 3.31
CA GLN A 74 5.30 -17.13 2.77
C GLN A 74 5.22 -16.30 1.49
N VAL A 75 6.16 -15.36 1.30
CA VAL A 75 6.28 -14.59 0.05
C VAL A 75 6.83 -15.49 -1.06
N VAL A 76 7.84 -16.32 -0.75
CA VAL A 76 8.41 -17.30 -1.68
C VAL A 76 7.35 -18.32 -2.11
N GLU A 77 6.59 -18.87 -1.16
CA GLU A 77 5.50 -19.82 -1.45
C GLU A 77 4.40 -19.20 -2.35
N LYS A 78 4.17 -17.88 -2.25
CA LYS A 78 3.26 -17.18 -3.16
C LYS A 78 3.81 -17.08 -4.57
N ILE A 79 5.12 -16.84 -4.72
CA ILE A 79 5.77 -16.82 -6.04
C ILE A 79 5.68 -18.21 -6.68
N ASP A 80 5.97 -19.27 -5.92
CA ASP A 80 5.93 -20.66 -6.39
C ASP A 80 4.53 -21.10 -6.85
N THR A 81 3.49 -20.53 -6.24
CA THR A 81 2.08 -20.79 -6.57
C THR A 81 1.50 -19.80 -7.58
N TYR A 82 2.35 -19.03 -8.28
CA TYR A 82 1.95 -18.01 -9.27
C TYR A 82 0.97 -16.95 -8.71
N SER A 83 1.04 -16.71 -7.41
CA SER A 83 0.21 -15.75 -6.69
C SER A 83 0.93 -14.42 -6.49
N ASN A 84 0.19 -13.31 -6.47
CA ASN A 84 0.78 -11.99 -6.25
C ASN A 84 1.41 -11.89 -4.84
N PRO A 85 2.73 -11.68 -4.69
CA PRO A 85 3.41 -11.56 -3.40
C PRO A 85 2.93 -10.36 -2.56
N HIS A 86 2.45 -9.27 -3.19
CA HIS A 86 1.93 -8.10 -2.47
C HIS A 86 0.70 -8.40 -1.61
N SER A 87 -0.01 -9.49 -1.90
CA SER A 87 -1.12 -9.94 -1.05
C SER A 87 -0.65 -10.27 0.38
N TYR A 88 0.57 -10.80 0.56
CA TYR A 88 1.14 -11.05 1.88
C TYR A 88 1.31 -9.75 2.67
N THR A 89 1.91 -8.73 2.05
CA THR A 89 2.13 -7.43 2.68
C THR A 89 0.82 -6.78 3.08
N LYS A 90 -0.18 -6.79 2.18
CA LYS A 90 -1.51 -6.26 2.46
C LYS A 90 -2.16 -6.97 3.66
N THR A 91 -2.22 -8.30 3.64
CA THR A 91 -2.83 -9.08 4.73
C THR A 91 -2.11 -8.86 6.05
N THR A 92 -0.78 -8.83 6.04
CA THR A 92 0.04 -8.61 7.24
C THR A 92 -0.22 -7.22 7.83
N LEU A 93 -0.25 -6.19 7.00
CA LEU A 93 -0.53 -4.82 7.43
C LEU A 93 -1.94 -4.66 7.98
N THR A 94 -2.95 -5.20 7.27
CA THR A 94 -4.35 -5.17 7.72
C THR A 94 -4.50 -5.90 9.05
N ARG A 95 -3.87 -7.07 9.21
CA ARG A 95 -3.91 -7.85 10.45
C ARG A 95 -3.24 -7.09 11.59
N ALA A 96 -2.02 -6.57 11.39
CA ALA A 96 -1.31 -5.80 12.41
C ALA A 96 -2.11 -4.56 12.84
N THR A 97 -2.75 -3.88 11.90
CA THR A 97 -3.61 -2.72 12.18
C THR A 97 -4.82 -3.13 13.01
N GLY A 98 -5.51 -4.21 12.62
CA GLY A 98 -6.65 -4.73 13.36
C GLY A 98 -6.27 -5.21 14.77
N GLU A 99 -5.16 -5.91 14.93
CA GLU A 99 -4.63 -6.35 16.22
C GLU A 99 -4.27 -5.16 17.13
N ASN A 100 -3.64 -4.12 16.58
CA ASN A 100 -3.32 -2.89 17.31
C ASN A 100 -4.58 -2.15 17.76
N GLN A 101 -5.57 -2.00 16.89
CA GLN A 101 -6.85 -1.36 17.22
C GLN A 101 -7.64 -2.18 18.25
N TYR A 102 -7.64 -3.49 18.13
CA TYR A 102 -8.28 -4.39 19.08
C TYR A 102 -7.62 -4.30 20.46
N ALA A 103 -6.28 -4.32 20.52
CA ALA A 103 -5.53 -4.16 21.77
C ALA A 103 -5.80 -2.79 22.42
N LEU A 104 -5.82 -1.72 21.62
CA LEU A 104 -6.17 -0.38 22.08
C LEU A 104 -7.60 -0.34 22.64
N GLY A 105 -8.58 -0.89 21.93
CA GLY A 105 -9.98 -0.95 22.37
C GLY A 105 -10.14 -1.69 23.70
N ARG A 106 -9.39 -2.79 23.90
CA ARG A 106 -9.37 -3.51 25.18
C ARG A 106 -8.77 -2.68 26.31
N MET A 107 -7.67 -1.97 26.05
CA MET A 107 -7.05 -1.08 27.04
C MET A 107 -8.01 0.03 27.47
N LEU A 108 -8.67 0.70 26.51
CA LEU A 108 -9.66 1.74 26.78
C LEU A 108 -10.88 1.21 27.53
N GLY A 109 -11.37 0.02 27.18
CA GLY A 109 -12.47 -0.62 27.89
C GLY A 109 -12.14 -0.94 29.35
N LEU A 110 -10.94 -1.45 29.62
CA LEU A 110 -10.46 -1.69 30.99
C LEU A 110 -10.29 -0.40 31.78
N GLU A 111 -9.82 0.68 31.14
CA GLU A 111 -9.72 1.99 31.77
C GLU A 111 -11.10 2.54 32.16
N SER A 112 -12.06 2.46 31.24
CA SER A 112 -13.44 2.89 31.49
C SER A 112 -14.08 2.09 32.63
N PHE A 113 -13.95 0.76 32.59
CA PHE A 113 -14.43 -0.12 33.66
C PHE A 113 -13.82 0.24 35.01
N ARG A 114 -12.51 0.46 35.04
CA ARG A 114 -11.80 0.86 36.27
C ARG A 114 -12.30 2.19 36.81
N SER A 115 -12.50 3.19 35.93
CA SER A 115 -13.03 4.50 36.35
C SER A 115 -14.41 4.35 36.98
N GLN A 116 -15.31 3.63 36.31
CA GLN A 116 -16.66 3.39 36.82
C GLN A 116 -16.66 2.64 38.16
N LEU A 117 -15.77 1.66 38.31
CA LEU A 117 -15.61 0.93 39.56
C LEU A 117 -15.09 1.85 40.69
N GLN A 118 -14.12 2.71 40.39
CA GLN A 118 -13.58 3.68 41.34
C GLN A 118 -14.67 4.66 41.79
N ASP A 119 -15.46 5.18 40.84
CA ASP A 119 -16.56 6.11 41.11
C ASP A 119 -17.63 5.45 42.00
N ALA A 120 -18.06 4.24 41.65
CA ALA A 120 -19.03 3.47 42.43
C ALA A 120 -18.53 3.15 43.86
N LEU A 121 -17.28 2.71 43.99
CA LEU A 121 -16.68 2.42 45.31
C LEU A 121 -16.57 3.68 46.18
N SER A 122 -16.24 4.82 45.58
CA SER A 122 -16.16 6.09 46.31
C SER A 122 -17.52 6.57 46.82
N ALA A 123 -18.60 6.27 46.08
CA ALA A 123 -19.97 6.60 46.48
C ALA A 123 -20.49 5.69 47.59
N ASP A 124 -20.26 4.37 47.48
CA ASP A 124 -20.80 3.39 48.42
C ASP A 124 -19.95 3.25 49.70
N PHE A 125 -18.64 3.51 49.62
CA PHE A 125 -17.69 3.35 50.73
C PHE A 125 -16.77 4.56 50.93
N PRO A 126 -17.30 5.74 51.31
CA PRO A 126 -16.53 6.99 51.40
C PRO A 126 -15.42 6.96 52.47
N GLN A 127 -15.52 6.07 53.46
CA GLN A 127 -14.51 5.90 54.52
C GLN A 127 -13.27 5.11 54.09
N ILE A 128 -13.28 4.44 52.92
CA ILE A 128 -12.16 3.62 52.46
C ILE A 128 -11.28 4.45 51.50
N PRO A 129 -10.03 4.78 51.86
CA PRO A 129 -9.13 5.48 50.95
C PRO A 129 -8.75 4.54 49.79
N LEU A 130 -9.12 4.95 48.57
CA LEU A 130 -8.80 4.20 47.37
C LEU A 130 -7.31 4.39 46.98
N PRO A 131 -6.61 3.34 46.54
CA PRO A 131 -5.20 3.41 46.19
C PRO A 131 -4.95 4.27 44.93
N ASP A 132 -3.86 5.05 44.96
CA ASP A 132 -3.46 5.92 43.86
C ASP A 132 -3.09 5.16 42.58
N ARG A 133 -3.39 5.78 41.43
CA ARG A 133 -3.00 5.25 40.12
C ARG A 133 -1.48 5.23 39.99
N ARG A 134 -0.90 4.03 39.81
CA ARG A 134 0.53 3.85 39.48
C ARG A 134 0.86 4.19 38.03
N HIS A 135 -0.14 4.13 37.15
CA HIS A 135 0.02 4.43 35.73
C HIS A 135 -1.15 5.30 35.28
N THR A 136 -0.84 6.54 34.91
CA THR A 136 -1.75 7.42 34.20
C THR A 136 -1.39 7.30 32.73
N PRO A 137 -2.25 6.73 31.88
CA PRO A 137 -1.98 6.76 30.44
C PRO A 137 -1.91 8.22 30.00
N LEU A 138 -0.95 8.53 29.13
CA LEU A 138 -0.85 9.85 28.52
C LEU A 138 -2.16 10.08 27.75
N HIS A 139 -2.98 11.03 28.20
CA HIS A 139 -4.17 11.49 27.49
C HIS A 139 -3.72 12.12 26.16
N ALA A 140 -3.44 11.29 25.16
CA ALA A 140 -3.31 11.71 23.79
C ALA A 140 -4.45 11.03 23.03
N LEU A 141 -5.25 11.84 22.34
CA LEU A 141 -6.51 11.53 21.66
C LEU A 141 -7.75 11.76 22.54
N GLY A 142 -8.09 13.05 22.67
CA GLY A 142 -9.46 13.44 23.02
C GLY A 142 -10.46 12.76 22.09
N HIS A 143 -11.61 12.36 22.66
CA HIS A 143 -12.86 12.04 21.97
C HIS A 143 -12.76 11.61 20.50
N VAL A 144 -12.35 10.36 20.24
CA VAL A 144 -12.67 9.70 18.97
C VAL A 144 -14.08 9.12 19.09
N ASN A 145 -15.06 10.00 19.26
CA ASN A 145 -16.48 9.67 19.18
C ASN A 145 -16.99 10.27 17.86
N GLY A 146 -16.73 9.60 16.72
CA GLY A 146 -17.29 10.06 15.44
C GLY A 146 -16.63 9.68 14.11
N MET A 147 -15.53 8.92 14.06
CA MET A 147 -14.94 8.49 12.77
C MET A 147 -14.66 6.99 12.73
N ILE A 148 -15.74 6.21 12.85
CA ILE A 148 -15.82 4.87 12.24
C ILE A 148 -16.86 5.00 11.11
N ASN A 149 -16.45 5.58 9.99
CA ASN A 149 -17.21 5.51 8.75
C ASN A 149 -16.22 5.42 7.59
N GLY A 150 -15.76 4.20 7.34
CA GLY A 150 -14.89 3.85 6.21
C GLY A 150 -15.61 2.82 5.35
N GLY A 151 -16.56 3.28 4.55
CA GLY A 151 -17.28 2.41 3.63
C GLY A 151 -18.51 3.07 3.00
N GLN A 152 -18.31 4.10 2.18
CA GLN A 152 -19.26 4.44 1.11
C GLN A 152 -18.55 5.26 0.02
N GLY A 153 -18.66 4.79 -1.22
CA GLY A 153 -18.00 5.34 -2.39
C GLY A 153 -18.50 6.74 -2.74
N GLU A 154 -17.58 7.56 -3.25
CA GLU A 154 -17.86 8.83 -3.89
C GLU A 154 -18.74 8.63 -5.13
N GLN A 155 -20.00 9.07 -5.03
CA GLN A 155 -20.76 9.55 -6.18
C GLN A 155 -20.65 11.09 -6.18
N THR A 156 -19.80 11.60 -7.05
CA THR A 156 -19.75 13.01 -7.44
C THR A 156 -21.09 13.42 -8.05
N SER A 157 -21.84 14.27 -7.35
CA SER A 157 -23.00 14.98 -7.88
C SER A 157 -22.60 16.43 -8.15
N GLU A 158 -22.50 16.79 -9.43
CA GLU A 158 -22.31 18.16 -9.89
C GLU A 158 -23.50 19.04 -9.49
N GLN A 159 -23.16 20.24 -9.03
CA GLN A 159 -24.04 21.21 -8.40
C GLN A 159 -24.70 22.09 -9.48
N VAL A 160 -26.04 22.07 -9.50
CA VAL A 160 -26.90 22.93 -10.31
C VAL A 160 -26.85 24.38 -9.79
N VAL A 161 -26.51 25.30 -10.68
CA VAL A 161 -26.44 26.76 -10.42
C VAL A 161 -27.86 27.35 -10.35
N GLY A 162 -28.14 28.00 -9.22
CA GLY A 162 -29.41 28.67 -8.93
C GLY A 162 -29.59 30.00 -9.65
N VAL A 163 -30.81 30.18 -10.16
CA VAL A 163 -31.38 31.36 -10.80
C VAL A 163 -31.70 32.44 -9.77
N ASN A 164 -31.34 33.70 -10.06
CA ASN A 164 -31.96 34.88 -9.47
C ASN A 164 -32.12 35.95 -10.56
N GLY A 165 -33.37 36.32 -10.86
CA GLY A 165 -33.70 37.38 -11.81
C GLY A 165 -34.02 38.70 -11.13
N ASN A 166 -33.76 39.83 -11.81
CA ASN A 166 -34.68 40.96 -11.83
C ASN A 166 -34.35 41.99 -12.93
N MET A 167 -35.42 42.59 -13.50
CA MET A 167 -35.52 43.79 -14.36
C MET A 167 -34.96 43.66 -15.81
N LYS A 168 -35.63 44.08 -16.90
CA LYS A 168 -36.68 45.10 -17.11
C LYS A 168 -37.31 44.99 -18.54
N GLU A 169 -38.61 45.30 -18.63
CA GLU A 169 -39.52 45.68 -19.76
C GLU A 169 -39.05 45.79 -21.23
N ALA A 170 -39.75 45.05 -22.13
CA ALA A 170 -40.56 45.41 -23.34
C ALA A 170 -40.12 46.51 -24.36
N PRO A 171 -40.68 46.63 -25.61
CA PRO A 171 -41.86 45.98 -26.20
C PRO A 171 -41.75 45.49 -27.68
N ALA A 172 -42.91 45.07 -28.19
CA ALA A 172 -43.25 44.33 -29.41
C ALA A 172 -43.11 45.03 -30.77
N HIS A 173 -43.04 44.22 -31.85
CA HIS A 173 -43.73 44.45 -33.13
C HIS A 173 -43.96 43.11 -33.88
N PRO A 174 -45.17 42.84 -34.41
CA PRO A 174 -45.47 41.73 -35.31
C PRO A 174 -45.58 42.22 -36.77
N ASN A 175 -45.39 41.30 -37.74
CA ASN A 175 -45.88 41.27 -39.14
C ASN A 175 -44.85 40.50 -40.00
N GLY A 176 -45.17 39.60 -40.93
CA GLY A 176 -46.45 39.17 -41.47
C GLY A 176 -46.26 37.96 -42.40
N VAL A 177 -47.42 37.35 -42.71
CA VAL A 177 -47.77 36.41 -43.79
C VAL A 177 -47.17 36.90 -45.14
N SER A 178 -46.81 36.14 -46.18
CA SER A 178 -47.53 35.06 -46.89
C SER A 178 -46.75 34.60 -48.14
N SER A 179 -46.88 33.30 -48.46
CA SER A 179 -47.16 32.70 -49.79
C SER A 179 -46.26 32.91 -51.03
N SER A 180 -45.80 31.78 -51.57
CA SER A 180 -45.84 31.34 -52.99
C SER A 180 -45.29 32.23 -54.11
N SER A 181 -44.28 31.71 -54.81
CA SER A 181 -44.29 31.34 -56.24
C SER A 181 -43.13 30.41 -56.54
#